data_AF-A0A8B6FLB7-F1
#
_entry.id   AF-A0A8B6FLB7-F1
#
_cell.length_a   1.000
_cell.length_b   1.000
_cell.length_c   1.000
_cell.angle_alpha   90.00
_cell.angle_beta   90.00
_cell.angle_gamma   90.00
#
_symmetry.space_group_name_H-M   'P 1'
#
loop_
_entity.id
_entity.type
_entity.pdbx_description
1 polymer ?
#
loop_
_entity_poly.entity_id
_entity_poly.type
_entity_poly.pdbx_seq_one_letter_code
_entity_poly.pdbx_strand_id
1 'polypeptide(L)'
;MAMFDIDALSITRSLGDKAFDVTVTQANGNRARVWVQLLDSQDGSYIVRYRLYESYSDIIINVQYKEQNVAKSPYKLSGMVYHEKCNCPVNRIDKWFEVMGCPETYHQIDEDLSIFDNVDLEKVAAEAVSRFSNRGMHSLSHYRIINNKRDHNLPIVADAPGSSNLQLWPGGREPCEV
;
A
#
# COMPACT_ATOMS: atom_id res chain seq x y z
N MET A 1 3.28 3.98 2.99
CA MET A 1 2.78 2.60 3.04
C MET A 1 3.04 1.96 1.70
N ALA A 2 3.89 0.94 1.64
CA ALA A 2 4.14 0.20 0.39
C ALA A 2 3.51 -1.20 0.49
N MET A 3 3.20 -1.77 -0.67
CA MET A 3 2.50 -3.02 -0.85
C MET A 3 3.24 -3.84 -1.91
N PHE A 4 3.50 -5.10 -1.61
CA PHE A 4 4.04 -6.04 -2.58
C PHE A 4 3.25 -7.34 -2.47
N ASP A 5 2.94 -7.91 -3.63
CA ASP A 5 2.28 -9.20 -3.72
C ASP A 5 3.31 -10.33 -3.56
N ILE A 6 2.91 -11.37 -2.85
CA ILE A 6 3.70 -12.57 -2.71
C ILE A 6 3.08 -13.61 -3.63
N ASP A 7 3.55 -13.63 -4.89
CA ASP A 7 3.32 -14.76 -5.80
C ASP A 7 4.17 -15.96 -5.35
N ALA A 8 3.84 -16.52 -4.18
CA ALA A 8 4.37 -17.79 -3.77
C ALA A 8 3.72 -18.87 -4.65
N LEU A 9 4.49 -19.38 -5.61
CA LEU A 9 4.09 -20.49 -6.47
C LEU A 9 3.37 -21.57 -5.66
N SER A 10 2.12 -21.89 -6.07
CA SER A 10 1.21 -22.93 -5.56
C SER A 10 0.31 -22.63 -4.34
N ILE A 11 0.09 -21.38 -3.93
CA ILE A 11 -0.96 -21.05 -2.96
C ILE A 11 -2.23 -20.62 -3.69
N THR A 12 -3.26 -21.47 -3.68
CA THR A 12 -4.56 -21.19 -4.34
C THR A 12 -5.70 -21.01 -3.33
N ARG A 13 -5.37 -20.91 -2.04
CA ARG A 13 -6.33 -20.75 -0.93
C ARG A 13 -5.65 -20.08 0.24
N SER A 14 -6.45 -19.46 1.10
CA SER A 14 -6.00 -18.95 2.40
C SER A 14 -5.26 -20.03 3.22
N LEU A 15 -4.11 -19.66 3.75
CA LEU A 15 -3.31 -20.39 4.75
C LEU A 15 -3.47 -19.78 6.17
N GLY A 16 -4.33 -18.77 6.33
CA GLY A 16 -4.57 -18.04 7.58
C GLY A 16 -3.83 -16.69 7.68
N ASP A 17 -4.25 -15.88 8.65
CA ASP A 17 -3.82 -14.48 8.88
C ASP A 17 -2.38 -14.32 9.40
N LYS A 18 -1.73 -15.43 9.78
CA LYS A 18 -0.34 -15.49 10.26
C LYS A 18 0.49 -16.51 9.50
N ALA A 19 0.13 -16.80 8.26
CA ALA A 19 0.80 -17.81 7.45
C ALA A 19 2.29 -17.48 7.19
N PHE A 20 2.62 -16.20 7.10
CA PHE A 20 3.97 -15.72 6.80
C PHE A 20 4.54 -14.94 7.97
N ASP A 21 5.84 -15.13 8.20
CA ASP A 21 6.63 -14.24 9.03
C ASP A 21 7.23 -13.14 8.17
N VAL A 22 7.04 -11.88 8.58
CA VAL A 22 7.49 -10.71 7.83
C VAL A 22 8.33 -9.84 8.75
N THR A 23 9.58 -9.62 8.37
CA THR A 23 10.50 -8.75 9.10
C THR A 23 11.08 -7.69 8.19
N VAL A 24 11.19 -6.47 8.71
CA VAL A 24 11.82 -5.34 8.03
C VAL A 24 12.99 -4.85 8.87
N THR A 25 14.19 -4.92 8.32
CA THR A 25 15.44 -4.58 9.01
C THR A 25 16.29 -3.64 8.16
N GLN A 26 17.28 -2.98 8.79
CA GLN A 26 18.31 -2.26 8.04
C GLN A 26 19.35 -3.26 7.50
N ALA A 27 19.91 -3.00 6.34
CA ALA A 27 20.92 -3.87 5.73
C ALA A 27 22.23 -3.94 6.53
N ASN A 28 22.51 -2.93 7.34
CA ASN A 28 23.67 -2.87 8.25
C ASN A 28 23.48 -3.70 9.54
N GLY A 29 22.35 -4.41 9.70
CA GLY A 29 22.05 -5.21 10.89
C GLY A 29 21.43 -4.42 12.05
N ASN A 30 21.28 -3.10 11.92
CA ASN A 30 20.60 -2.29 12.93
C ASN A 30 19.08 -2.48 12.89
N ARG A 31 18.44 -2.19 14.02
CA ARG A 31 16.99 -2.26 14.15
C ARG A 31 16.33 -1.10 13.39
N ALA A 32 15.34 -1.41 12.56
CA ALA A 32 14.42 -0.42 11.99
C ALA A 32 13.14 -0.39 12.83
N ARG A 33 12.63 0.79 13.17
CA ARG A 33 11.32 0.94 13.80
C ARG A 33 10.28 0.96 12.68
N VAL A 34 9.58 -0.16 12.53
CA VAL A 34 8.61 -0.38 11.45
C VAL A 34 7.34 -0.99 12.01
N TRP A 35 6.19 -0.49 11.56
CA TRP A 35 4.92 -1.15 11.74
C TRP A 35 4.67 -2.06 10.54
N VAL A 36 4.27 -3.30 10.78
CA VAL A 36 4.02 -4.32 9.75
C VAL A 36 2.64 -4.94 9.97
N GLN A 37 1.91 -5.16 8.89
CA GLN A 37 0.63 -5.88 8.88
C GLN A 37 0.60 -6.82 7.68
N LEU A 38 0.26 -8.08 7.95
CA LEU A 38 -0.08 -9.08 6.94
C LEU A 38 -1.60 -9.11 6.79
N LEU A 39 -2.09 -9.08 5.54
CA LEU A 39 -3.50 -9.24 5.22
C LEU A 39 -3.67 -10.44 4.29
N ASP A 40 -4.62 -11.31 4.63
CA ASP A 40 -5.02 -12.46 3.81
C ASP A 40 -6.21 -12.03 2.93
N SER A 41 -6.03 -12.05 1.61
CA SER A 41 -7.07 -11.71 0.63
C SER A 41 -8.15 -12.80 0.48
N GLN A 42 -7.95 -13.96 1.13
CA GLN A 42 -8.82 -15.14 1.10
C GLN A 42 -8.92 -15.88 -0.24
N ASP A 43 -8.12 -15.48 -1.24
CA ASP A 43 -8.03 -16.10 -2.57
C ASP A 43 -6.66 -16.79 -2.80
N GLY A 44 -5.80 -16.82 -1.79
CA GLY A 44 -4.43 -17.33 -1.87
C GLY A 44 -3.37 -16.25 -2.04
N SER A 45 -3.77 -15.00 -2.30
CA SER A 45 -2.88 -13.84 -2.28
C SER A 45 -2.77 -13.23 -0.88
N TYR A 46 -1.62 -12.58 -0.62
CA TYR A 46 -1.31 -11.98 0.66
C TYR A 46 -0.72 -10.59 0.46
N ILE A 47 -1.24 -9.62 1.22
CA ILE A 47 -0.79 -8.23 1.17
C ILE A 47 0.04 -7.93 2.41
N VAL A 48 1.31 -7.60 2.19
CA VAL A 48 2.19 -7.08 3.24
C VAL A 48 2.17 -5.55 3.21
N ARG A 49 1.80 -4.95 4.34
CA ARG A 49 1.80 -3.50 4.55
C ARG A 49 2.86 -3.16 5.57
N TYR A 50 3.70 -2.19 5.25
CA TYR A 50 4.63 -1.64 6.22
C TYR A 50 4.65 -0.12 6.24
N ARG A 51 4.97 0.43 7.40
CA ARG A 51 5.13 1.86 7.65
C ARG A 51 6.39 2.08 8.49
N LEU A 52 7.35 2.78 7.90
CA LEU A 52 8.53 3.25 8.62
C LEU A 52 8.13 4.40 9.56
N TYR A 53 8.65 4.37 10.78
CA TYR A 53 8.50 5.50 11.71
C TYR A 53 9.56 6.59 11.49
N GLU A 54 10.72 6.21 10.93
CA GLU A 54 11.88 7.06 10.62
C GLU A 54 12.46 6.62 9.27
N SER A 55 13.31 7.45 8.66
CA SER A 55 13.98 7.09 7.42
C SER A 55 15.21 6.22 7.70
N TYR A 56 15.48 5.25 6.82
CA TYR A 56 16.62 4.35 6.97
C TYR A 56 17.36 4.20 5.64
N SER A 57 18.68 4.08 5.70
CA SER A 57 19.47 3.64 4.55
C SER A 57 19.36 2.13 4.40
N ASP A 58 19.12 1.68 3.17
CA ASP A 58 19.05 0.28 2.76
C ASP A 58 18.20 -0.60 3.68
N ILE A 59 16.95 -0.88 3.33
CA ILE A 59 16.11 -1.80 4.11
C ILE A 59 15.94 -3.16 3.42
N ILE A 60 15.88 -4.20 4.24
CA ILE A 60 15.65 -5.57 3.83
C ILE A 60 14.29 -6.00 4.35
N ILE A 61 13.45 -6.51 3.46
CA ILE A 61 12.14 -7.08 3.78
C ILE A 61 12.25 -8.60 3.58
N ASN A 62 12.27 -9.33 4.70
CA ASN A 62 12.23 -10.78 4.69
C ASN A 62 10.77 -11.24 4.82
N VAL A 63 10.39 -12.20 3.99
CA VAL A 63 9.09 -12.84 3.99
C VAL A 63 9.35 -14.33 3.98
N GLN A 64 8.96 -15.01 5.06
CA GLN A 64 9.22 -16.42 5.27
C GLN A 64 7.93 -17.21 5.48
N TYR A 65 7.88 -18.40 4.90
CA TYR A 65 6.89 -19.42 5.19
C TYR A 65 7.62 -20.63 5.79
N LYS A 66 7.28 -21.00 7.02
CA LYS A 66 7.95 -22.10 7.76
C LYS A 66 9.48 -21.97 7.72
N GLU A 67 9.99 -20.79 8.07
CA GLU A 67 11.43 -20.46 8.13
C GLU A 67 12.16 -20.47 6.77
N GLN A 68 11.42 -20.58 5.65
CA GLN A 68 11.98 -20.52 4.30
C GLN A 68 11.54 -19.25 3.60
N ASN A 69 12.48 -18.57 2.94
CA ASN A 69 12.17 -17.40 2.12
C ASN A 69 11.25 -17.80 0.96
N VAL A 70 10.25 -16.96 0.68
CA VAL A 70 9.31 -17.17 -0.42
C VAL A 70 9.57 -16.22 -1.59
N ALA A 71 9.25 -16.67 -2.80
CA ALA A 71 9.44 -15.91 -4.04
C ALA A 71 10.86 -15.31 -4.14
N LYS A 72 10.99 -13.99 -4.27
CA LYS A 72 12.27 -13.29 -4.38
C LYS A 72 12.79 -12.76 -3.04
N SER A 73 12.18 -13.17 -1.91
CA SER A 73 12.63 -12.75 -0.59
C SER A 73 14.06 -13.27 -0.31
N PRO A 74 14.95 -12.47 0.30
CA PRO A 74 14.74 -11.11 0.79
C PRO A 74 14.62 -10.04 -0.30
N TYR A 75 13.68 -9.11 -0.12
CA TYR A 75 13.58 -7.93 -0.96
C TYR A 75 14.48 -6.82 -0.39
N LYS A 76 15.39 -6.30 -1.21
CA LYS A 76 16.30 -5.22 -0.83
C LYS A 76 15.86 -3.91 -1.47
N LEU A 77 15.52 -2.93 -0.64
CA LEU A 77 15.33 -1.54 -1.06
C LEU A 77 16.63 -0.79 -0.77
N SER A 78 17.37 -0.46 -1.82
CA SER A 78 18.67 0.20 -1.68
C SER A 78 18.53 1.72 -1.71
N GLY A 79 19.45 2.43 -1.06
CA GLY A 79 19.41 3.88 -0.89
C GLY A 79 18.59 4.33 0.31
N MET A 80 18.28 5.62 0.37
CA MET A 80 17.52 6.19 1.48
C MET A 80 16.03 5.89 1.32
N VAL A 81 15.45 5.16 2.27
CA VAL A 81 14.03 4.83 2.27
C VAL A 81 13.33 5.71 3.29
N TYR A 82 12.57 6.67 2.77
CA TYR A 82 11.96 7.71 3.56
C TYR A 82 10.70 7.26 4.30
N HIS A 83 10.54 7.73 5.54
CA HIS A 83 9.26 7.62 6.21
C HIS A 83 8.22 8.55 5.58
N GLU A 84 6.95 8.15 5.61
CA GLU A 84 5.85 8.85 4.92
C GLU A 84 5.55 10.29 5.41
N LYS A 85 6.17 10.72 6.52
CA LYS A 85 6.02 12.09 7.04
C LYS A 85 7.23 12.96 6.69
N CYS A 86 8.21 12.46 5.92
CA CYS A 86 9.34 13.27 5.50
C CYS A 86 8.84 14.44 4.64
N ASN A 87 9.54 15.57 4.71
CA ASN A 87 9.21 16.75 3.93
C ASN A 87 9.77 16.58 2.51
N CYS A 88 8.89 16.33 1.53
CA CYS A 88 9.28 16.22 0.14
C CYS A 88 9.51 17.62 -0.45
N PRO A 89 10.76 17.99 -0.78
CA PRO A 89 11.08 19.35 -1.24
C PRO A 89 10.62 19.58 -2.69
N VAL A 90 10.35 18.52 -3.45
CA VAL A 90 9.92 18.58 -4.84
C VAL A 90 8.41 18.80 -4.90
N ASN A 91 8.01 20.04 -5.11
CA ASN A 91 6.60 20.45 -5.20
C ASN A 91 5.97 20.26 -6.58
N ARG A 92 6.79 19.91 -7.58
CA ARG A 92 6.40 19.72 -8.98
C ARG A 92 6.32 18.25 -9.31
N ILE A 93 5.16 17.80 -9.76
CA ILE A 93 4.88 16.38 -9.99
C ILE A 93 5.79 15.77 -11.08
N ASP A 94 6.08 16.53 -12.14
CA ASP A 94 6.96 16.10 -13.22
C ASP A 94 8.39 15.86 -12.74
N LYS A 95 8.90 16.76 -11.89
CA LYS A 95 10.20 16.59 -11.24
C LYS A 95 10.21 15.48 -10.21
N TRP A 96 9.09 15.27 -9.53
CA TRP A 96 8.96 14.20 -8.57
C TRP A 96 9.06 12.82 -9.25
N PHE A 97 8.42 12.61 -10.41
CA PHE A 97 8.53 11.36 -11.16
C PHE A 97 9.96 11.06 -11.61
N GLU A 98 10.66 12.07 -12.14
CA GLU A 98 12.06 11.97 -12.56
C GLU A 98 12.95 11.52 -11.39
N VAL A 99 12.81 12.21 -10.26
CA VAL A 99 13.60 11.96 -9.05
C VAL A 99 13.29 10.61 -8.41
N MET A 100 12.03 10.18 -8.44
CA MET A 100 11.62 8.87 -7.94
C MET A 100 11.98 7.73 -8.90
N GLY A 101 12.54 8.03 -10.08
CA GLY A 101 12.89 7.03 -11.09
C GLY A 101 11.68 6.28 -11.63
N CYS A 102 10.51 6.93 -11.66
CA CYS A 102 9.31 6.33 -12.22
C CYS A 102 9.48 6.17 -13.75
N PRO A 103 9.17 5.01 -14.35
CA PRO A 103 9.15 4.88 -15.80
C PRO A 103 8.12 5.83 -16.42
N GLU A 104 8.36 6.25 -17.66
CA GLU A 104 7.44 7.16 -18.37
C GLU A 104 6.06 6.52 -18.62
N THR A 105 6.01 5.19 -18.73
CA THR A 105 4.80 4.43 -19.05
C THR A 105 4.73 3.13 -18.25
N TYR A 106 3.51 2.68 -17.94
CA TYR A 106 3.25 1.42 -17.25
C TYR A 106 2.31 0.56 -18.10
N HIS A 107 2.86 -0.38 -18.86
CA HIS A 107 2.08 -1.24 -19.77
C HIS A 107 0.90 -1.94 -19.09
N GLN A 108 1.09 -2.39 -17.85
CA GLN A 108 0.04 -3.02 -17.06
C GLN A 108 -1.16 -2.07 -16.84
N ILE A 109 -0.92 -0.79 -16.59
CA ILE A 109 -2.01 0.19 -16.39
C ILE A 109 -2.81 0.33 -17.69
N ASP A 110 -2.12 0.38 -18.83
CA ASP A 110 -2.76 0.49 -20.14
C ASP A 110 -3.59 -0.76 -20.47
N GLU A 111 -3.07 -1.96 -20.16
CA GLU A 111 -3.80 -3.22 -20.32
C GLU A 111 -5.02 -3.32 -19.39
N ASP A 112 -4.84 -3.02 -18.10
CA ASP A 112 -5.90 -3.07 -17.08
C ASP A 112 -7.05 -2.10 -17.43
N LEU A 113 -6.72 -0.96 -18.04
CA LEU A 113 -7.69 0.06 -18.43
C LEU A 113 -8.21 -0.08 -19.87
N SER A 114 -7.65 -0.99 -20.67
CA SER A 114 -7.99 -1.16 -22.09
C SER A 114 -9.46 -1.50 -22.36
N ILE A 115 -10.14 -2.12 -21.38
CA ILE A 115 -11.57 -2.45 -21.48
C ILE A 115 -12.49 -1.25 -21.18
N PHE A 116 -11.93 -0.14 -20.70
CA PHE A 116 -12.66 1.02 -20.19
C PHE A 116 -12.49 2.26 -21.10
N ASP A 117 -12.72 2.11 -22.41
CA ASP A 117 -12.60 3.22 -23.38
C ASP A 117 -13.49 4.43 -23.04
N ASN A 118 -14.69 4.19 -22.53
CA ASN A 118 -15.62 5.22 -22.07
C ASN A 118 -16.33 4.76 -20.80
N VAL A 119 -16.22 5.55 -19.73
CA VAL A 119 -16.76 5.22 -18.43
C VAL A 119 -17.88 6.19 -18.06
N ASP A 120 -19.11 5.68 -17.99
CA ASP A 120 -20.23 6.37 -17.39
C ASP A 120 -20.15 6.27 -15.86
N LEU A 121 -19.63 7.33 -15.24
CA LEU A 121 -19.41 7.37 -13.79
C LEU A 121 -20.72 7.29 -12.98
N GLU A 122 -21.84 7.78 -13.50
CA GLU A 122 -23.13 7.69 -12.80
C GLU A 122 -23.64 6.26 -12.78
N LYS A 123 -23.57 5.58 -13.92
CA LYS A 123 -23.91 4.16 -14.04
C LYS A 123 -23.00 3.29 -13.19
N VAL A 124 -21.68 3.52 -13.24
CA VAL A 124 -20.70 2.76 -12.45
C VAL A 124 -20.95 2.94 -10.95
N ALA A 125 -21.22 4.15 -10.47
CA ALA A 125 -21.51 4.39 -9.06
C ALA A 125 -22.76 3.61 -8.58
N ALA A 126 -23.82 3.59 -9.38
CA ALA A 126 -25.06 2.86 -9.05
C ALA A 126 -24.84 1.33 -9.06
N GLU A 127 -24.15 0.80 -10.08
CA GLU A 127 -23.88 -0.63 -10.21
C GLU A 127 -22.85 -1.14 -9.20
N ALA A 128 -21.87 -0.32 -8.84
CA ALA A 128 -20.84 -0.73 -7.88
C ALA A 128 -21.45 -1.04 -6.51
N VAL A 129 -22.39 -0.22 -6.04
CA VAL A 129 -23.10 -0.51 -4.77
C VAL A 129 -23.89 -1.81 -4.89
N SER A 130 -24.69 -2.00 -5.94
CA SER A 130 -25.53 -3.21 -6.06
C SER A 130 -24.72 -4.51 -6.21
N ARG A 131 -23.57 -4.45 -6.90
CA ARG A 131 -22.71 -5.61 -7.14
C ARG A 131 -21.82 -5.94 -5.94
N PHE A 132 -21.29 -4.91 -5.26
CA PHE A 132 -20.22 -5.09 -4.26
C PHE A 132 -20.66 -4.83 -2.82
N SER A 133 -21.90 -4.41 -2.55
CA SER A 133 -22.45 -4.22 -1.19
C SER A 133 -23.10 -5.47 -0.59
N ASN A 134 -22.66 -6.68 -0.96
CA ASN A 134 -23.17 -7.91 -0.36
C ASN A 134 -22.43 -8.26 0.94
N ARG A 135 -23.12 -8.92 1.88
CA ARG A 135 -22.49 -9.41 3.12
C ARG A 135 -21.29 -10.31 2.79
N GLY A 136 -20.14 -10.01 3.40
CA GLY A 136 -18.87 -10.70 3.16
C GLY A 136 -17.98 -10.05 2.08
N MET A 137 -18.50 -9.08 1.32
CA MET A 137 -17.71 -8.28 0.40
C MET A 137 -17.20 -7.03 1.12
N HIS A 138 -15.89 -6.96 1.38
CA HIS A 138 -15.30 -5.95 2.28
C HIS A 138 -14.34 -4.95 1.60
N SER A 139 -14.23 -4.93 0.27
CA SER A 139 -13.14 -4.22 -0.42
C SER A 139 -13.54 -2.96 -1.20
N LEU A 140 -14.83 -2.60 -1.28
CA LEU A 140 -15.23 -1.40 -2.03
C LEU A 140 -15.20 -0.14 -1.15
N SER A 141 -14.24 0.75 -1.39
CA SER A 141 -14.23 2.11 -0.84
C SER A 141 -14.51 3.13 -1.93
N HIS A 142 -15.57 3.93 -1.78
CA HIS A 142 -15.93 4.98 -2.75
C HIS A 142 -15.21 6.29 -2.40
N TYR A 143 -14.44 6.81 -3.36
CA TYR A 143 -13.78 8.11 -3.26
C TYR A 143 -14.15 9.01 -4.43
N ARG A 144 -14.32 10.30 -4.14
CA ARG A 144 -14.48 11.35 -5.14
C ARG A 144 -13.45 12.45 -4.93
N ILE A 145 -12.79 12.85 -6.00
CA ILE A 145 -11.87 13.98 -6.03
C ILE A 145 -12.58 15.12 -6.76
N ILE A 146 -12.84 16.23 -6.06
CA ILE A 146 -13.48 17.43 -6.62
C ILE A 146 -12.58 18.61 -6.28
N ASN A 147 -12.19 19.40 -7.27
CA ASN A 147 -11.34 20.58 -7.07
C ASN A 147 -10.04 20.25 -6.28
N ASN A 148 -9.42 19.10 -6.59
CA ASN A 148 -8.25 18.56 -5.90
C ASN A 148 -8.44 18.39 -4.38
N LYS A 149 -9.68 18.26 -3.92
CA LYS A 149 -10.03 17.90 -2.55
C LYS A 149 -10.73 16.56 -2.57
N ARG A 150 -10.36 15.71 -1.61
CA ARG A 150 -11.13 14.50 -1.31
C ARG A 150 -12.45 14.96 -0.70
N ASP A 151 -13.56 14.52 -1.29
CA ASP A 151 -14.86 14.70 -0.65
C ASP A 151 -14.96 13.74 0.55
N HIS A 152 -15.05 14.28 1.75
CA HIS A 152 -15.18 13.51 2.99
C HIS A 152 -16.64 13.21 3.35
N ASN A 153 -17.62 13.72 2.58
CA ASN A 153 -19.04 13.64 2.92
C ASN A 153 -19.80 12.48 2.26
N LEU A 154 -19.11 11.54 1.62
CA LEU A 154 -19.72 10.25 1.28
C LEU A 154 -19.57 9.32 2.49
N PRO A 155 -20.66 8.76 3.04
CA PRO A 155 -20.54 7.81 4.13
C PRO A 155 -19.74 6.61 3.62
N ILE A 156 -18.54 6.45 4.18
CA ILE A 156 -17.88 5.15 4.21
C ILE A 156 -18.80 4.32 5.11
N VAL A 157 -19.71 3.54 4.52
CA VAL A 157 -20.42 2.49 5.27
C VAL A 157 -19.42 1.37 5.51
N ALA A 158 -18.49 1.65 6.41
CA ALA A 158 -17.76 0.66 7.16
C ALA A 158 -18.26 0.81 8.60
N ASP A 159 -19.33 0.09 8.92
CA ASP A 159 -19.69 -0.15 10.31
C ASP A 159 -18.54 -0.92 10.97
N ALA A 160 -17.70 -0.20 11.69
CA ALA A 160 -16.83 -0.74 12.74
C ALA A 160 -16.75 0.29 13.88
N PRO A 161 -17.11 -0.08 15.12
CA PRO A 161 -17.24 0.86 16.22
C PRO A 161 -15.87 1.25 16.80
N GLY A 162 -15.70 2.55 17.02
CA GLY A 162 -14.84 3.09 18.07
C GLY A 162 -13.34 3.22 17.74
N SER A 163 -12.92 4.45 17.40
CA SER A 163 -11.85 5.13 18.13
C SER A 163 -11.68 6.56 17.58
N SER A 164 -12.39 7.51 18.19
CA SER A 164 -12.05 8.93 18.12
C SER A 164 -10.79 9.16 18.97
N ASN A 165 -9.62 9.32 18.34
CA ASN A 165 -8.49 10.12 18.83
C ASN A 165 -7.30 10.00 17.87
N LEU A 166 -7.29 10.83 16.83
CA LEU A 166 -6.06 11.10 16.06
C LEU A 166 -5.33 12.26 16.73
N GLN A 167 -4.48 11.91 17.70
CA GLN A 167 -3.57 12.84 18.34
C GLN A 167 -2.48 13.24 17.32
N LEU A 168 -2.46 14.52 16.95
CA LEU A 168 -1.40 15.10 16.12
C LEU A 168 -0.09 15.08 16.92
N TRP A 169 0.88 14.29 16.47
CA TRP A 169 2.22 14.26 17.06
C TRP A 169 2.98 15.55 16.70
N PRO A 170 3.54 16.27 17.68
CA PRO A 170 4.34 17.47 17.45
C PRO A 170 5.79 17.05 17.15
N GLY A 171 6.04 16.59 15.93
CA GLY A 171 7.39 16.31 15.44
C GLY A 171 7.66 17.16 14.21
N GLY A 172 8.73 17.96 14.24
CA GLY A 172 9.24 18.62 13.04
C GLY A 172 9.50 17.57 11.95
N ARG A 173 9.09 17.85 10.71
CA ARG A 173 9.28 16.92 9.59
C ARG A 173 10.72 17.02 9.11
N GLU A 174 11.47 15.92 9.18
CA GLU A 174 12.80 15.81 8.57
C GLU A 174 12.68 15.94 7.04
N PRO A 175 13.60 16.64 6.37
CA PRO A 175 13.61 16.72 4.90
C PRO A 175 13.87 15.34 4.28
N CYS A 176 13.13 14.98 3.23
CA CYS A 176 13.55 13.88 2.36
C CYS A 176 14.69 14.43 1.49
N GLU A 177 15.89 13.84 1.56
CA GLU A 177 17.00 14.18 0.65
C GLU A 177 16.80 13.43 -0.68
N VAL A 178 16.45 14.16 -1.72
CA VAL A 178 16.16 13.56 -3.03
C VAL A 178 17.33 13.76 -3.99
#